data_AF-A0A820HUT3-F1
#
_entry.id   AF-A0A820HUT3-F1
#
_cell.length_a   1.000
_cell.length_b   1.000
_cell.length_c   1.000
_cell.angle_alpha   90.00
_cell.angle_beta   90.00
_cell.angle_gamma   90.00
#
_symmetry.space_group_name_H-M   'P 1'
#
loop_
_entity.id
_entity.type
_entity.pdbx_description
1 polymer ?
#
loop_
_entity_poly.entity_id
_entity_poly.type
_entity_poly.pdbx_seq_one_letter_code
_entity_poly.pdbx_strand_id
1 'polypeptide(L)'
;NDQQTSHWQHARCPKKNNWESRNLYHVLMYHSGNRCYPPDKTQDNQIVVGFHQTDYKAAYSIAENGFRPSKSGMLGAGVYFATSLDHTEFKANQYGTYICAKVDLGRTYRTKIRHPALPENYDTVYFEHERSADEFCVRNLGQIRSWIIAIDQNPNERALKKVDTGRLPSGNFVEDRLDESVYKGCFSSL
;
A
#
# COMPACT_ATOMS: atom_id res chain seq x y z
N ASN A 1 -9.08 -19.84 6.20
CA ASN A 1 -10.23 -19.57 7.10
C ASN A 1 -10.28 -18.04 7.24
N ASP A 2 -11.14 -17.37 6.47
CA ASP A 2 -11.16 -15.91 6.20
C ASP A 2 -11.70 -15.06 7.38
N GLN A 3 -11.25 -15.34 8.60
CA GLN A 3 -11.73 -14.64 9.81
C GLN A 3 -10.81 -13.51 10.29
N GLN A 4 -9.59 -13.36 9.76
CA GLN A 4 -8.67 -12.32 10.21
C GLN A 4 -8.85 -10.97 9.50
N THR A 5 -9.23 -10.94 8.22
CA THR A 5 -9.49 -9.68 7.50
C THR A 5 -10.84 -9.04 7.87
N SER A 6 -11.78 -9.81 8.42
CA SER A 6 -13.05 -9.29 8.94
C SER A 6 -12.90 -8.52 10.25
N HIS A 7 -11.81 -8.71 11.00
CA HIS A 7 -11.58 -8.01 12.27
C HIS A 7 -11.34 -6.50 12.11
N TRP A 8 -10.86 -6.03 10.96
CA TRP A 8 -10.65 -4.61 10.69
C TRP A 8 -11.93 -3.86 10.29
N GLN A 9 -13.05 -4.58 10.07
CA GLN A 9 -14.25 -4.01 9.42
C GLN A 9 -15.20 -3.24 10.35
N HIS A 10 -14.94 -3.15 11.66
CA HIS A 10 -15.99 -2.75 12.61
C HIS A 10 -15.71 -1.54 13.52
N ALA A 11 -14.53 -0.92 13.45
CA ALA A 11 -14.33 0.37 14.11
C ALA A 11 -15.02 1.48 13.28
N ARG A 12 -16.26 1.85 13.65
CA ARG A 12 -16.94 3.00 13.03
C ARG A 12 -16.11 4.25 13.29
N CYS A 13 -15.63 4.89 12.21
CA CYS A 13 -14.94 6.16 12.31
C CYS A 13 -15.80 7.17 13.10
N PRO A 14 -15.31 7.71 14.24
CA PRO A 14 -16.08 8.62 15.09
C PRO A 14 -16.34 9.98 14.43
N LYS A 15 -15.65 10.26 13.31
CA LYS A 15 -15.79 11.50 12.54
C LYS A 15 -16.00 11.16 11.07
N LYS A 16 -17.22 10.75 10.70
CA LYS A 16 -17.60 10.34 9.32
C LYS A 16 -17.17 11.31 8.21
N ASN A 17 -16.88 12.58 8.53
CA ASN A 17 -16.49 13.62 7.59
C ASN A 17 -15.00 14.02 7.67
N ASN A 18 -14.19 13.39 8.55
CA ASN A 18 -12.80 13.78 8.79
C ASN A 18 -11.77 13.01 7.93
N TRP A 19 -12.26 12.31 6.91
CA TRP A 19 -11.44 11.71 5.85
C TRP A 19 -10.60 12.76 5.10
N GLU A 20 -11.04 14.03 5.12
CA GLU A 20 -10.30 15.19 4.60
C GLU A 20 -8.97 15.44 5.30
N SER A 21 -8.82 15.00 6.56
CA SER A 21 -7.57 15.17 7.30
C SER A 21 -6.39 14.49 6.61
N ARG A 22 -6.65 13.47 5.78
CA ARG A 22 -5.66 12.60 5.14
C ARG A 22 -4.62 12.11 6.16
N ASN A 23 -4.97 12.04 7.44
CA ASN A 23 -4.08 11.58 8.48
C ASN A 23 -3.86 10.08 8.28
N LEU A 24 -2.63 9.69 7.96
CA LEU A 24 -2.34 8.33 7.52
C LEU A 24 -2.62 7.29 8.60
N TYR A 25 -2.36 7.59 9.88
CA TYR A 25 -2.70 6.71 10.99
C TYR A 25 -4.21 6.52 11.10
N HIS A 26 -4.98 7.60 11.04
CA HIS A 26 -6.44 7.53 11.07
C HIS A 26 -6.99 6.72 9.89
N VAL A 27 -6.47 6.97 8.68
CA VAL A 27 -6.92 6.26 7.48
C VAL A 27 -6.60 4.77 7.57
N LEU A 28 -5.38 4.42 8.00
CA LEU A 28 -4.98 3.03 8.18
C LEU A 28 -5.83 2.30 9.23
N MET A 29 -6.19 2.96 10.33
CA MET A 29 -6.93 2.34 11.43
C MET A 29 -8.45 2.25 11.20
N TYR A 30 -9.05 3.21 10.48
CA TYR A 30 -10.51 3.35 10.38
C TYR A 30 -11.08 3.29 8.95
N HIS A 31 -10.24 3.41 7.94
CA HIS A 31 -10.66 3.60 6.54
C HIS A 31 -9.90 2.72 5.55
N SER A 32 -9.25 1.67 6.04
CA SER A 32 -8.33 0.86 5.27
C SER A 32 -8.99 -0.27 4.48
N GLY A 33 -10.19 -0.73 4.88
CA GLY A 33 -10.95 -1.74 4.13
C GLY A 33 -11.58 -1.22 2.83
N ASN A 34 -12.60 -1.91 2.30
CA ASN A 34 -13.33 -1.71 1.03
C ASN A 34 -13.90 -0.33 0.66
N ARG A 35 -13.53 0.77 1.34
CA ARG A 35 -13.85 2.12 0.88
C ARG A 35 -12.75 2.61 -0.05
N CYS A 36 -13.10 2.92 -1.30
CA CYS A 36 -12.18 3.50 -2.27
C CYS A 36 -11.63 4.85 -1.76
N TYR A 37 -10.31 4.90 -1.54
CA TYR A 37 -9.53 6.10 -1.34
C TYR A 37 -8.47 6.14 -2.42
N PRO A 38 -8.63 6.94 -3.46
CA PRO A 38 -9.39 8.20 -3.52
C PRO A 38 -10.84 8.07 -4.04
N PRO A 39 -11.67 9.13 -3.90
CA PRO A 39 -13.02 9.14 -4.44
C PRO A 39 -13.04 8.77 -5.93
N ASP A 40 -14.13 8.17 -6.40
CA ASP A 40 -14.39 7.70 -7.78
C ASP A 40 -14.07 8.73 -8.91
N LYS A 41 -13.77 9.98 -8.54
CA LYS A 41 -13.44 11.09 -9.43
C LYS A 41 -12.21 11.86 -8.96
N THR A 42 -11.06 11.21 -8.80
CA THR A 42 -9.78 11.93 -8.63
C THR A 42 -9.56 12.97 -9.73
N GLN A 43 -9.15 14.15 -9.30
CA GLN A 43 -8.80 15.24 -10.20
C GLN A 43 -7.29 15.37 -10.30
N ASP A 44 -6.82 16.01 -11.36
CA ASP A 44 -5.42 16.37 -11.49
C ASP A 44 -4.96 17.22 -10.29
N ASN A 45 -3.71 17.03 -9.89
CA ASN A 45 -3.04 17.71 -8.78
C ASN A 45 -3.71 17.46 -7.41
N GLN A 46 -4.48 16.39 -7.30
CA GLN A 46 -5.07 15.97 -6.03
C GLN A 46 -4.06 15.14 -5.23
N ILE A 47 -3.91 15.48 -3.95
CA ILE A 47 -3.27 14.60 -2.98
C ILE A 47 -4.28 13.55 -2.51
N VAL A 48 -3.92 12.28 -2.65
CA VAL A 48 -4.73 11.12 -2.28
C VAL A 48 -4.01 10.27 -1.23
N VAL A 49 -4.73 9.33 -0.64
CA VAL A 49 -4.10 8.24 0.11
C VAL A 49 -3.99 7.04 -0.81
N GLY A 50 -2.81 6.43 -0.88
CA GLY A 50 -2.55 5.20 -1.60
C GLY A 50 -2.05 4.11 -0.67
N PHE A 51 -2.39 2.86 -0.98
CA PHE A 51 -1.95 1.68 -0.25
C PHE A 51 -1.01 0.85 -1.11
N HIS A 52 0.11 0.42 -0.53
CA HIS A 52 1.09 -0.44 -1.20
C HIS A 52 1.40 -1.63 -0.29
N GLN A 53 1.33 -2.85 -0.81
CA GLN A 53 1.70 -4.05 -0.07
C GLN A 53 2.99 -4.64 -0.62
N THR A 54 3.88 -5.01 0.28
CA THR A 54 5.18 -5.61 -0.04
C THR A 54 5.62 -6.56 1.08
N ASP A 55 6.82 -7.11 0.96
CA ASP A 55 7.44 -7.92 2.01
C ASP A 55 8.26 -7.04 2.98
N TYR A 56 8.58 -7.60 4.15
CA TYR A 56 9.31 -6.87 5.19
C TYR A 56 10.70 -6.37 4.76
N LYS A 57 11.40 -7.09 3.85
CA LYS A 57 12.73 -6.66 3.39
C LYS A 57 12.62 -5.42 2.52
N ALA A 58 11.66 -5.43 1.60
CA ALA A 58 11.37 -4.28 0.77
C ALA A 58 10.85 -3.10 1.60
N ALA A 59 9.98 -3.34 2.58
CA ALA A 59 9.51 -2.31 3.49
C ALA A 59 10.64 -1.68 4.31
N TYR A 60 11.56 -2.48 4.84
CA TYR A 60 12.76 -1.98 5.51
C TYR A 60 13.63 -1.13 4.57
N SER A 61 13.88 -1.61 3.35
CA SER A 61 14.61 -0.85 2.35
C SER A 61 13.93 0.48 2.01
N ILE A 62 12.60 0.53 1.98
CA ILE A 62 11.82 1.76 1.76
C ILE A 62 11.90 2.69 2.97
N ALA A 63 11.89 2.15 4.19
CA ALA A 63 12.07 2.95 5.40
C ALA A 63 13.44 3.63 5.45
N GLU A 64 14.49 2.91 5.07
CA GLU A 64 15.86 3.40 5.09
C GLU A 64 16.18 4.32 3.90
N ASN A 65 15.74 3.95 2.69
CA ASN A 65 16.20 4.57 1.44
C ASN A 65 15.10 5.32 0.66
N GLY A 66 13.86 5.30 1.16
CA GLY A 66 12.70 5.77 0.41
C GLY A 66 12.26 4.80 -0.69
N PHE A 67 11.16 5.15 -1.36
CA PHE A 67 10.63 4.37 -2.48
C PHE A 67 11.59 4.33 -3.67
N ARG A 68 11.58 3.22 -4.40
CA ARG A 68 12.27 3.08 -5.69
C ARG A 68 11.27 2.63 -6.75
N PRO A 69 11.25 3.25 -7.93
CA PRO A 69 10.33 2.84 -8.98
C PRO A 69 10.71 1.46 -9.51
N SER A 70 9.69 0.66 -9.85
CA SER A 70 9.91 -0.56 -10.61
C SER A 70 10.45 -0.22 -12.01
N LYS A 71 11.19 -1.15 -12.61
CA LYS A 71 11.66 -1.02 -14.01
C LYS A 71 10.53 -1.25 -15.03
N SER A 72 9.46 -1.93 -14.62
CA SER A 72 8.33 -2.30 -15.47
C SER A 72 7.08 -2.60 -14.65
N GLY A 73 5.94 -2.74 -15.32
CA GLY A 73 4.67 -3.15 -14.72
C GLY A 73 3.49 -2.91 -15.65
N MET A 74 2.28 -3.22 -15.17
CA MET A 74 1.04 -3.11 -15.95
C MET A 74 0.79 -1.69 -16.49
N LEU A 75 1.24 -0.67 -15.78
CA LEU A 75 1.07 0.74 -16.10
C LEU A 75 2.40 1.44 -16.46
N GLY A 76 3.46 0.64 -16.71
CA GLY A 76 4.81 1.13 -16.94
C GLY A 76 5.68 1.16 -15.68
N ALA A 77 6.86 1.77 -15.80
CA ALA A 77 7.82 1.93 -14.70
C ALA A 77 7.32 2.97 -13.68
N GLY A 78 7.37 2.65 -12.39
CA GLY A 78 6.95 3.56 -11.32
C GLY A 78 6.66 2.86 -10.00
N VAL A 79 6.01 3.57 -9.08
CA VAL A 79 5.56 3.05 -7.78
C VAL A 79 4.05 2.90 -7.82
N TYR A 80 3.57 1.71 -7.47
CA TYR A 80 2.17 1.32 -7.60
C TYR A 80 1.46 1.44 -6.26
N PHE A 81 0.25 2.01 -6.28
CA PHE A 81 -0.63 2.11 -5.13
C PHE A 81 -2.03 1.65 -5.53
N ALA A 82 -2.67 0.93 -4.63
CA ALA A 82 -4.08 0.62 -4.66
C ALA A 82 -4.88 1.66 -3.87
N THR A 83 -6.19 1.68 -4.09
CA THR A 83 -7.10 2.63 -3.45
C THR A 83 -7.69 2.15 -2.12
N SER A 84 -7.39 0.92 -1.71
CA SER A 84 -7.76 0.37 -0.40
C SER A 84 -6.81 -0.77 -0.04
N LEU A 85 -6.83 -1.22 1.22
CA LEU A 85 -6.09 -2.43 1.61
C LEU A 85 -6.67 -3.66 0.92
N ASP A 86 -7.99 -3.80 0.85
CA ASP A 86 -8.63 -4.96 0.21
C ASP A 86 -8.18 -5.08 -1.27
N HIS A 87 -8.02 -3.94 -1.95
CA HIS A 87 -7.50 -3.90 -3.32
C HIS A 87 -6.01 -4.22 -3.39
N THR A 88 -5.19 -3.77 -2.44
CA THR A 88 -3.77 -4.15 -2.43
C THR A 88 -3.62 -5.66 -2.18
N GLU A 89 -4.39 -6.26 -1.27
CA GLU A 89 -4.35 -7.70 -0.99
C GLU A 89 -4.77 -8.55 -2.17
N PHE A 90 -5.79 -8.11 -2.91
CA PHE A 90 -6.24 -8.77 -4.12
C PHE A 90 -5.13 -8.86 -5.19
N LYS A 91 -4.24 -7.87 -5.24
CA LYS A 91 -3.26 -7.68 -6.32
C LYS A 91 -1.83 -8.01 -5.94
N ALA A 92 -1.51 -7.99 -4.65
CA ALA A 92 -0.15 -8.14 -4.20
C ALA A 92 0.41 -9.53 -4.49
N ASN A 93 1.68 -9.55 -4.88
CA ASN A 93 2.47 -10.78 -5.01
C ASN A 93 3.43 -10.99 -3.84
N GLN A 94 3.59 -9.98 -2.98
CA GLN A 94 4.38 -9.96 -1.77
C GLN A 94 3.46 -9.58 -0.60
N TYR A 95 3.75 -10.10 0.60
CA TYR A 95 2.87 -9.98 1.76
C TYR A 95 3.66 -9.75 3.04
N GLY A 96 2.96 -9.32 4.09
CA GLY A 96 3.51 -9.10 5.43
C GLY A 96 3.77 -7.64 5.77
N THR A 97 3.69 -6.71 4.81
CA THR A 97 3.79 -5.29 5.12
C THR A 97 2.90 -4.44 4.23
N TYR A 98 2.19 -3.51 4.87
CA TYR A 98 1.36 -2.50 4.23
C TYR A 98 1.98 -1.12 4.42
N ILE A 99 1.98 -0.32 3.37
CA ILE A 99 2.42 1.06 3.37
C ILE A 99 1.23 1.93 2.97
N CYS A 100 0.90 2.91 3.81
CA CYS A 100 -0.15 3.89 3.57
C CYS A 100 0.50 5.25 3.33
N ALA A 101 0.28 5.86 2.17
CA ALA A 101 1.03 7.03 1.71
C ALA A 101 0.13 8.17 1.25
N LYS A 102 0.54 9.42 1.50
CA LYS A 102 0.00 10.61 0.83
C LYS A 102 0.70 10.73 -0.52
N VAL A 103 -0.07 10.69 -1.59
CA VAL A 103 0.46 10.73 -2.96
C VAL A 103 -0.17 11.86 -3.73
N ASP A 104 0.64 12.73 -4.29
CA ASP A 104 0.23 13.79 -5.21
C ASP A 104 0.09 13.20 -6.62
N LEU A 105 -1.14 13.15 -7.14
CA LEU A 105 -1.38 12.56 -8.44
C LEU A 105 -0.82 13.40 -9.60
N GLY A 106 -0.55 14.69 -9.41
CA GLY A 106 -0.15 15.56 -10.51
C GLY A 106 -1.12 15.44 -11.70
N ARG A 107 -0.61 15.50 -12.92
CA ARG A 107 -1.40 15.22 -14.13
C ARG A 107 -1.65 13.72 -14.26
N THR A 108 -2.92 13.32 -14.30
CA THR A 108 -3.32 11.92 -14.25
C THR A 108 -3.87 11.43 -15.59
N TYR A 109 -3.21 10.43 -16.16
CA TYR A 109 -3.72 9.72 -17.32
C TYR A 109 -4.57 8.54 -16.88
N ARG A 110 -5.88 8.62 -17.09
CA ARG A 110 -6.83 7.56 -16.73
C ARG A 110 -7.00 6.57 -17.87
N THR A 111 -7.03 5.29 -17.54
CA THR A 111 -7.21 4.23 -18.52
C THR A 111 -7.91 3.00 -17.91
N LYS A 112 -8.58 2.22 -18.76
CA LYS A 112 -9.07 0.87 -18.44
C LYS A 112 -8.22 -0.21 -19.08
N ILE A 113 -7.19 0.19 -19.82
CA ILE A 113 -6.35 -0.69 -20.63
C ILE A 113 -5.00 -0.88 -19.92
N ARG A 114 -4.53 -2.13 -19.89
CA ARG A 114 -3.20 -2.49 -19.41
C ARG A 114 -2.16 -2.13 -20.47
N HIS A 115 -0.98 -1.72 -20.04
CA HIS A 115 0.12 -1.26 -20.90
C HIS A 115 -0.32 -0.13 -21.85
N PRO A 116 -0.90 0.97 -21.34
CA PRO A 116 -1.28 2.08 -22.18
C PRO A 116 -0.04 2.68 -22.87
N ALA A 117 -0.23 3.17 -24.10
CA ALA A 117 0.72 4.12 -24.68
C ALA A 117 0.65 5.40 -23.86
N LEU A 118 1.69 5.66 -23.08
CA LEU A 118 1.70 6.77 -22.12
C LEU A 118 1.86 8.10 -22.86
N PRO A 119 0.91 9.03 -22.74
CA PRO A 119 1.10 10.36 -23.31
C PRO A 119 2.21 11.10 -22.56
N GLU A 120 2.89 11.99 -23.27
CA GLU A 120 3.84 12.91 -22.66
C GLU A 120 3.11 13.84 -21.66
N ASN A 121 3.85 14.33 -20.66
CA ASN A 121 3.37 15.32 -19.67
C ASN A 121 2.36 14.82 -18.63
N TYR A 122 2.27 13.51 -18.39
CA TYR A 122 1.52 12.93 -17.27
C TYR A 122 2.45 12.38 -16.20
N ASP A 123 2.13 12.68 -14.94
CA ASP A 123 2.89 12.28 -13.76
C ASP A 123 2.43 10.92 -13.21
N THR A 124 1.12 10.65 -13.35
CA THR A 124 0.47 9.44 -12.83
C THR A 124 -0.35 8.73 -13.90
N VAL A 125 -0.31 7.41 -13.87
CA VAL A 125 -1.19 6.54 -14.65
C VAL A 125 -2.21 5.94 -13.70
N TYR A 126 -3.49 6.22 -13.91
CA TYR A 126 -4.58 5.71 -13.08
C TYR A 126 -5.37 4.66 -13.85
N PHE A 127 -5.42 3.44 -13.32
CA PHE A 127 -6.11 2.30 -13.88
C PHE A 127 -7.46 2.10 -13.19
N GLU A 128 -8.52 2.30 -13.96
CA GLU A 128 -9.90 2.09 -13.56
C GLU A 128 -10.26 0.62 -13.73
N HIS A 129 -10.35 -0.11 -12.61
CA HIS A 129 -10.59 -1.54 -12.62
C HIS A 129 -12.09 -1.83 -12.60
N GLU A 130 -12.55 -2.82 -13.38
CA GLU A 130 -13.99 -3.14 -13.53
C GLU A 130 -14.67 -3.52 -12.20
N ARG A 131 -13.91 -4.11 -11.28
CA ARG A 131 -14.34 -4.49 -9.92
C ARG A 131 -14.10 -3.41 -8.86
N SER A 132 -13.93 -2.14 -9.26
CA SER A 132 -13.59 -1.00 -8.39
C SER A 132 -12.24 -1.12 -7.65
N ALA A 133 -11.45 -2.16 -7.97
CA ALA A 133 -10.12 -2.36 -7.44
C ALA A 133 -9.11 -1.48 -8.17
N ASP A 134 -9.27 -0.15 -8.12
CA ASP A 134 -8.42 0.77 -8.87
C ASP A 134 -6.96 0.73 -8.41
N GLU A 135 -6.07 1.15 -9.31
CA GLU A 135 -4.64 1.27 -9.05
C GLU A 135 -4.10 2.52 -9.71
N PHE A 136 -3.03 3.07 -9.16
CA PHE A 136 -2.30 4.14 -9.81
C PHE A 136 -0.80 3.97 -9.67
N CYS A 137 -0.08 4.36 -10.72
CA CYS A 137 1.37 4.26 -10.82
C CYS A 137 1.93 5.68 -10.94
N VAL A 138 2.70 6.10 -9.93
CA VAL A 138 3.43 7.39 -9.95
C VAL A 138 4.84 7.19 -10.45
N ARG A 139 5.33 8.13 -11.24
CA ARG A 139 6.63 8.02 -11.92
C ARG A 139 7.71 8.86 -11.25
N ASN A 140 7.31 9.90 -10.53
CA ASN A 140 8.21 10.77 -9.79
C ASN A 140 8.09 10.52 -8.28
N LEU A 141 9.20 10.18 -7.63
CA LEU A 141 9.23 9.91 -6.19
C LEU A 141 8.80 11.12 -5.34
N GLY A 142 8.98 12.35 -5.84
CA GLY A 142 8.52 13.58 -5.18
C GLY A 142 7.00 13.68 -5.04
N GLN A 143 6.24 12.86 -5.77
CA GLN A 143 4.79 12.73 -5.61
C GLN A 143 4.42 12.02 -4.31
N ILE A 144 5.31 11.21 -3.74
CA ILE A 144 5.08 10.50 -2.48
C ILE A 144 5.48 11.42 -1.33
N ARG A 145 4.49 12.09 -0.73
CA ARG A 145 4.71 13.20 0.22
C ARG A 145 5.05 12.75 1.62
N SER A 146 4.44 11.64 2.06
CA SER A 146 4.65 11.06 3.40
C SER A 146 4.05 9.66 3.42
N TRP A 147 4.57 8.76 4.25
CA TRP A 147 4.03 7.41 4.40
C TRP A 147 4.18 6.88 5.82
N ILE A 148 3.36 5.89 6.16
CA ILE A 148 3.50 5.05 7.35
C ILE A 148 3.59 3.58 6.90
N ILE A 149 4.33 2.78 7.67
CA ILE A 149 4.51 1.35 7.43
C ILE A 149 3.85 0.59 8.57
N ALA A 150 3.04 -0.42 8.23
CA ALA A 150 2.41 -1.34 9.16
C ALA A 150 2.79 -2.77 8.80
N ILE A 151 3.42 -3.46 9.75
CA ILE A 151 3.89 -4.82 9.59
C ILE A 151 2.82 -5.77 10.14
N ASP A 152 2.37 -6.69 9.31
CA ASP A 152 1.46 -7.75 9.72
C ASP A 152 2.28 -8.86 10.40
N GLN A 153 2.02 -9.10 11.68
CA GLN A 153 2.73 -10.12 12.46
C GLN A 153 2.34 -11.55 12.05
N ASN A 154 1.21 -11.72 11.35
CA ASN A 154 0.74 -13.00 10.86
C ASN A 154 0.27 -12.89 9.39
N PRO A 155 1.20 -12.73 8.43
CA PRO A 155 0.85 -12.60 7.03
C PRO A 155 -0.01 -13.78 6.57
N ASN A 156 -1.18 -13.46 6.00
CA ASN A 156 -2.21 -14.38 5.53
C ASN A 156 -1.67 -15.70 4.89
N GLU A 157 -2.38 -16.83 5.05
CA GLU A 157 -1.98 -18.18 4.56
C GLU A 157 -1.55 -18.23 3.08
N ARG A 158 -2.03 -17.31 2.23
CA ARG A 158 -1.61 -17.17 0.82
C ARG A 158 -0.12 -16.84 0.68
N ALA A 159 0.45 -16.08 1.61
CA ALA A 159 1.88 -15.81 1.69
C ALA A 159 2.66 -17.08 2.03
N LEU A 160 2.15 -17.87 2.98
CA LEU A 160 2.75 -19.12 3.44
C LEU A 160 2.78 -20.19 2.35
N LYS A 161 1.75 -20.26 1.48
CA LYS A 161 1.69 -21.21 0.35
C LYS A 161 2.66 -20.90 -0.80
N LYS A 162 3.14 -19.66 -0.97
CA LYS A 162 4.14 -19.31 -2.01
C LYS A 162 5.59 -19.60 -1.58
N VAL A 163 5.84 -19.89 -0.30
CA VAL A 163 7.18 -20.18 0.27
C VAL A 163 7.46 -21.69 0.30
N ASP A 164 6.66 -22.51 -0.40
CA ASP A 164 6.78 -23.98 -0.43
C ASP A 164 7.95 -24.49 -1.31
N THR A 165 9.14 -23.92 -1.12
CA THR A 165 10.42 -24.54 -1.51
C THR A 165 11.40 -24.64 -0.35
N GLY A 166 11.01 -24.25 0.87
CA GLY A 166 11.85 -24.38 2.03
C GLY A 166 11.10 -24.14 3.32
N ARG A 167 11.17 -25.12 4.22
CA ARG A 167 10.71 -25.12 5.62
C ARG A 167 10.55 -23.70 6.19
N LEU A 168 9.31 -23.30 6.47
CA LEU A 168 9.02 -22.06 7.21
C LEU A 168 9.76 -22.10 8.56
N PRO A 169 10.48 -21.04 8.96
CA PRO A 169 10.97 -20.93 10.34
C PRO A 169 9.76 -20.94 11.27
N SER A 170 9.78 -21.83 12.25
CA SER A 170 8.69 -22.05 13.20
C SER A 170 8.62 -20.97 14.30
N GLY A 171 8.96 -19.73 13.98
CA GLY A 171 9.16 -18.68 14.96
C GLY A 171 8.35 -17.44 14.63
N ASN A 172 7.97 -16.77 15.71
CA ASN A 172 7.32 -15.47 15.76
C ASN A 172 8.00 -14.50 14.77
N PHE A 173 7.32 -14.15 13.66
CA PHE A 173 7.90 -13.39 12.54
C PHE A 173 8.53 -12.05 12.95
N VAL A 174 8.09 -11.52 14.10
CA VAL A 174 8.58 -10.33 14.78
C VAL A 174 9.92 -10.61 15.46
N GLU A 175 10.02 -11.66 16.28
CA GLU A 175 11.24 -11.95 17.06
C GLU A 175 12.37 -12.53 16.21
N ASP A 176 12.05 -13.30 15.17
CA ASP A 176 13.07 -13.95 14.34
C ASP A 176 13.79 -12.98 13.39
N ARG A 177 13.25 -11.77 13.14
CA ARG A 177 13.79 -10.83 12.14
C ARG A 177 13.70 -9.35 12.48
N LEU A 178 12.93 -8.94 13.48
CA LEU A 178 13.15 -7.67 14.17
C LEU A 178 14.16 -7.94 15.28
N ASP A 179 15.37 -8.35 14.90
CA ASP A 179 16.50 -8.27 15.81
C ASP A 179 16.54 -6.82 16.35
N GLU A 180 16.57 -6.67 17.68
CA GLU A 180 16.65 -5.37 18.34
C GLU A 180 17.83 -4.54 17.81
N SER A 181 18.82 -5.17 17.16
CA SER A 181 19.89 -4.49 16.43
C SER A 181 19.41 -3.58 15.29
N VAL A 182 18.24 -3.86 14.67
CA VAL A 182 17.71 -3.15 13.49
C VAL A 182 16.69 -2.06 13.86
N TYR A 183 15.96 -2.21 14.96
CA TYR A 183 14.86 -1.32 15.39
C TYR A 183 15.09 -0.64 16.75
N LYS A 184 16.35 -0.50 17.16
CA LYS A 184 16.82 -0.05 18.49
C LYS A 184 16.32 1.31 19.01
N GLY A 185 15.43 2.00 18.31
CA GLY A 185 14.83 3.27 18.74
C GLY A 185 13.30 3.34 18.65
N CYS A 186 12.61 2.30 18.16
CA CYS A 186 11.14 2.37 17.97
C CYS A 186 10.33 1.81 19.16
N PHE A 187 10.93 0.98 20.01
CA PHE A 187 10.21 0.30 21.11
C PHE A 187 10.76 0.64 22.51
N SER A 188 11.81 1.46 22.62
CA SER A 188 12.49 1.73 23.90
C SER A 188 11.86 2.85 24.75
N SER A 189 10.54 3.06 24.67
CA SER A 189 9.85 4.01 25.56
C SER A 189 8.37 3.69 25.77
N LEU A 190 8.07 2.47 26.19
CA LEU A 190 6.83 2.13 26.90
C LEU A 190 7.17 1.72 28.33
#